data_AF-A0A383E8K4-F1
#
_entry.id   AF-A0A383E8K4-F1
#
_cell.length_a   1.000
_cell.length_b   1.000
_cell.length_c   1.000
_cell.angle_alpha   90.00
_cell.angle_beta   90.00
_cell.angle_gamma   90.00
#
_symmetry.space_group_name_H-M   'P 1'
#
loop_
_entity.id
_entity.type
_entity.pdbx_description
1 polymer ?
#
loop_
_entity_poly.entity_id
_entity_poly.type
_entity_poly.pdbx_seq_one_letter_code
_entity_poly.pdbx_strand_id
1 'polypeptide(L)' 'MSALLNILAEKIPKWREEALELIHDKGDAVISEVSVSHAYAGMRGIKGLICDTSSVSAEKGLII' A
#
# COMPACT_ATOMS: atom_id res chain seq x y z
N MET A 1 20.75 -19.16 9.60
CA MET A 1 19.73 -18.19 9.14
C MET A 1 18.37 -18.88 9.26
N SER A 2 17.31 -18.22 9.75
CA SER A 2 16.01 -18.89 9.94
C SER A 2 15.34 -19.17 8.60
N ALA A 3 14.49 -20.21 8.53
CA ALA A 3 13.76 -20.54 7.30
C ALA A 3 12.89 -19.37 6.80
N LEU A 4 12.24 -18.64 7.73
CA LEU A 4 11.47 -17.45 7.40
C LEU A 4 12.33 -16.35 6.77
N LEU A 5 13.53 -16.12 7.30
CA LEU A 5 14.43 -15.11 6.76
C LEU A 5 14.88 -15.43 5.34
N ASN A 6 15.16 -16.70 5.03
CA ASN A 6 15.52 -17.13 3.67
C ASN A 6 14.36 -16.89 2.69
N ILE A 7 13.13 -17.27 3.06
CA ILE A 7 11.93 -17.07 2.22
C ILE A 7 11.69 -15.58 1.95
N LEU A 8 11.83 -14.72 2.97
CA LEU A 8 11.65 -13.28 2.79
C LEU A 8 12.76 -12.68 1.92
N ALA A 9 14.01 -13.14 2.08
CA ALA A 9 15.13 -12.68 1.26
C ALA A 9 14.92 -12.97 -0.23
N GLU A 10 14.29 -14.09 -0.57
CA GLU A 10 13.93 -14.45 -1.95
C GLU A 10 12.75 -13.61 -2.49
N LYS A 11 11.76 -13.28 -1.65
CA LYS A 11 10.56 -12.54 -2.08
C LYS A 11 10.74 -11.04 -2.22
N ILE A 12 11.50 -10.42 -1.31
CA ILE A 12 11.65 -8.95 -1.25
C ILE A 12 12.11 -8.32 -2.56
N PRO A 13 13.09 -8.88 -3.31
CA PRO A 13 13.50 -8.32 -4.60
C PRO A 13 12.35 -8.21 -5.61
N LYS A 14 11.50 -9.25 -5.70
CA LYS A 14 10.34 -9.29 -6.60
C LYS A 14 9.31 -8.23 -6.24
N TRP A 15 9.00 -8.06 -4.95
CA TRP A 15 8.08 -7.01 -4.50
C TRP A 15 8.58 -5.59 -4.78
N ARG A 16 9.91 -5.37 -4.72
CA ARG A 16 10.50 -4.08 -5.10
C ARG A 16 10.33 -3.81 -6.58
N GLU A 17 10.52 -4.81 -7.43
CA GLU A 17 10.31 -4.71 -8.88
C GLU A 17 8.84 -4.38 -9.18
N GLU A 18 7.89 -5.13 -8.61
CA GLU A 18 6.45 -4.90 -8.77
C GLU A 18 6.04 -3.47 -8.35
N ALA A 19 6.60 -2.95 -7.26
CA ALA A 19 6.33 -1.57 -6.83
C ALA A 19 6.90 -0.54 -7.81
N LEU A 20 8.10 -0.76 -8.36
CA LEU A 20 8.71 0.13 -9.34
C LEU A 20 7.95 0.11 -10.66
N GLU A 21 7.50 -1.05 -11.13
CA GLU A 21 6.65 -1.19 -12.32
C GLU A 21 5.33 -0.44 -12.14
N LEU A 22 4.69 -0.56 -10.98
CA LEU A 22 3.44 0.16 -10.71
C LEU A 22 3.64 1.69 -10.75
N ILE A 23 4.74 2.19 -10.20
CA ILE A 23 5.08 3.62 -10.24
C ILE A 23 5.40 4.05 -11.69
N HIS A 24 6.13 3.24 -12.45
CA HIS A 24 6.43 3.52 -13.85
C HIS A 24 5.15 3.62 -14.68
N ASP A 25 4.22 2.67 -14.50
CA ASP A 25 3.02 2.57 -15.34
C ASP A 25 1.91 3.54 -14.91
N LYS A 26 1.82 3.87 -13.62
CA LYS A 26 0.67 4.59 -13.04
C LYS A 26 1.05 5.68 -12.03
N GLY A 27 2.31 6.11 -11.98
CA GLY A 27 2.81 7.06 -10.97
C GLY A 27 2.05 8.38 -10.90
N ASP A 28 1.54 8.87 -12.04
CA ASP A 28 0.78 10.12 -12.12
C ASP A 28 -0.75 9.93 -11.94
N ALA A 29 -1.22 8.71 -11.67
CA ALA A 29 -2.64 8.45 -11.49
C ALA A 29 -3.16 9.07 -10.18
N VAL A 30 -4.20 9.89 -10.28
CA VAL A 30 -4.87 10.48 -9.11
C VAL A 30 -5.63 9.40 -8.34
N ILE A 31 -5.20 9.10 -7.11
CA ILE A 31 -5.85 8.10 -6.23
C ILE A 31 -6.81 8.70 -5.19
N SER A 32 -6.70 10.01 -4.93
CA SER A 32 -7.52 10.76 -3.98
C SER A 32 -7.41 12.25 -4.27
N GLU A 33 -8.51 13.00 -4.11
CA GLU A 33 -8.51 14.46 -4.17
C GLU A 33 -8.41 15.04 -2.75
N VAL A 34 -7.69 16.15 -2.59
CA VAL A 34 -7.43 16.77 -1.28
C VAL A 34 -8.08 18.14 -1.22
N SER A 35 -8.66 18.46 -0.06
CA SER A 35 -9.25 19.77 0.23
C SER A 35 -8.65 20.32 1.54
N VAL A 36 -8.90 21.60 1.83
CA VAL A 36 -8.42 22.23 3.06
C VAL A 36 -8.94 21.52 4.32
N SER A 37 -10.20 21.05 4.32
CA SER A 37 -10.77 20.36 5.47
C SER A 37 -10.07 19.02 5.74
N HIS A 38 -9.66 18.28 4.71
CA HIS A 38 -8.89 17.05 4.88
C HIS A 38 -7.54 17.29 5.59
N ALA A 39 -6.87 18.41 5.29
CA ALA A 39 -5.64 18.79 5.96
C ALA A 39 -5.85 19.07 7.45
N TYR A 40 -6.91 19.80 7.82
CA TYR A 40 -7.23 20.09 9.23
C TYR A 40 -7.89 18.92 9.98
N ALA A 41 -8.53 17.99 9.28
CA ALA A 41 -9.21 16.83 9.87
C ALA A 41 -8.33 15.57 9.95
N GLY A 42 -7.02 15.69 9.70
CA GLY A 42 -6.07 14.59 9.83
C GLY A 42 -6.19 13.53 8.73
N MET A 43 -6.29 13.96 7.46
CA MET A 43 -6.33 13.08 6.28
C MET A 43 -7.53 12.10 6.25
N ARG A 44 -8.61 12.38 6.97
CA ARG A 44 -9.81 11.53 6.99
C ARG A 44 -10.33 11.32 5.56
N GLY A 45 -10.42 10.07 5.12
CA GLY A 45 -10.92 9.70 3.79
C GLY A 45 -9.87 9.78 2.67
N ILE A 46 -8.64 10.21 2.97
CA ILE A 46 -7.55 10.30 1.99
C ILE A 46 -6.77 8.99 1.94
N LYS A 47 -6.56 8.46 0.73
CA LYS A 47 -5.65 7.33 0.49
C LYS A 47 -4.21 7.83 0.48
N GLY A 48 -3.50 7.70 1.61
CA GLY A 48 -2.16 8.28 1.79
C GLY A 48 -1.03 7.31 2.09
N LEU A 49 -1.31 6.01 2.27
CA LEU A 49 -0.29 5.01 2.61
C LEU A 49 -0.57 3.66 1.92
N ILE A 50 0.49 2.90 1.69
CA ILE A 50 0.42 1.51 1.23
C ILE A 50 0.56 0.59 2.44
N CYS A 51 -0.28 -0.45 2.50
CA CYS A 51 -0.28 -1.47 3.55
C CYS A 51 -0.53 -2.84 2.92
N ASP A 52 0.51 -3.65 2.80
CA ASP A 52 0.45 -4.94 2.10
C ASP A 52 0.10 -6.14 3.00
N THR A 53 0.14 -5.95 4.32
CA THR A 53 -0.07 -7.04 5.29
C THR A 53 -1.53 -7.35 5.56
N SER A 54 -2.44 -6.41 5.28
CA SER A 54 -3.86 -6.58 5.53
C SER A 54 -4.70 -5.51 4.83
N SER A 55 -6.01 -5.77 4.70
CA SER A 55 -7.00 -4.81 4.22
C SER A 55 -8.34 -5.03 4.91
N VAL A 56 -9.24 -4.05 4.87
CA VAL A 56 -10.59 -4.15 5.46
C VAL A 56 -11.64 -4.06 4.35
N SER A 57 -12.45 -5.10 4.23
CA SER A 57 -13.62 -5.16 3.35
C SER A 57 -14.88 -4.78 4.12
N ALA A 58 -15.79 -4.03 3.46
CA ALA A 58 -17.10 -3.71 4.04
C ALA A 58 -17.94 -4.97 4.34
N GLU A 59 -17.83 -6.01 3.50
CA GLU A 59 -18.64 -7.23 3.61
C GLU A 59 -18.00 -8.28 4.52
N LYS A 60 -16.67 -8.40 4.47
CA LYS A 60 -15.92 -9.50 5.12
C LYS A 60 -15.11 -9.08 6.34
N GLY A 61 -15.03 -7.78 6.64
CA GLY A 61 -14.18 -7.27 7.72
C GLY A 61 -12.68 -7.35 7.37
N LEU A 62 -11.84 -7.60 8.38
CA LEU A 62 -10.39 -7.64 8.25
C LEU A 62 -9.92 -8.88 7.46
N ILE A 63 -9.04 -8.65 6.49
CA ILE A 63 -8.35 -9.67 5.68
C ILE A 63 -6.85 -9.51 5.96
N ILE A 64 -6.18 -10.60 6.35
CA ILE A 64 -4.74 -10.67 6.62
C ILE A 64 -4.12 -11.67 5.65
#